data_AF-Q9FSA3-F1
#
_entry.id   AF-Q9FSA3-F1
#
_cell.length_a   1.000
_cell.length_b   1.000
_cell.length_c   1.000
_cell.angle_alpha   90.00
_cell.angle_beta   90.00
_cell.angle_gamma   90.00
#
_symmetry.space_group_name_H-M   'P 1'
#
loop_
_entity.id
_entity.type
_entity.pdbx_description
1 polymer ?
#
loop_
_entity_poly.entity_id
_entity_poly.type
_entity_poly.pdbx_seq_one_letter_code
_entity_poly.pdbx_strand_id
1 'polypeptide(L)'
;DEHGEVVAEIRRSDLEPYLGLHYPATDIPQASRFLFMQNRVRMICDCRAKPVRVIQAAKLRQPLCLVGSTLRAPHGCHAQYMVNMGSIASLVMAVVINVNDDAAGSGRGSSMKLWGLVVCHHTSPRAVPFPVRCACEFLMQAFGLQVNMELQLAAQLTEKHILKTQTLLCDMLLRDAPIGIVTQTPSV
;
A
#
# COMPACT_ATOMS: atom_id res chain seq x y z
N ASP A 1 11.48 5.18 -2.68
CA ASP A 1 12.18 5.16 -1.37
C ASP A 1 11.41 4.38 -0.29
N GLU A 2 10.23 3.80 -0.61
CA GLU A 2 9.54 2.81 0.23
C GLU A 2 9.00 3.32 1.59
N HIS A 3 9.04 4.63 1.83
CA HIS A 3 8.36 5.28 2.94
C HIS A 3 6.84 5.32 2.67
N GLY A 4 6.04 5.52 3.73
CA GLY A 4 4.58 5.57 3.62
C GLY A 4 4.02 6.96 3.87
N GLU A 5 2.85 7.26 3.30
CA GLU A 5 2.08 8.47 3.55
C GLU A 5 0.62 8.08 3.84
N VAL A 6 -0.03 8.76 4.78
CA VAL A 6 -1.47 8.62 5.01
C VAL A 6 -2.22 9.53 4.04
N VAL A 7 -2.69 8.96 2.93
CA VAL A 7 -3.34 9.72 1.83
C VAL A 7 -4.84 9.94 2.02
N ALA A 8 -5.49 9.17 2.89
CA ALA A 8 -6.91 9.29 3.21
C ALA A 8 -7.19 8.74 4.62
N GLU A 9 -8.09 9.37 5.36
CA GLU A 9 -8.45 8.95 6.71
C GLU A 9 -9.92 9.24 7.02
N ILE A 10 -10.56 8.31 7.74
CA ILE A 10 -11.79 8.55 8.48
C ILE A 10 -11.56 8.09 9.92
N ARG A 11 -11.84 8.97 10.89
CA ARG A 11 -11.55 8.73 12.30
C ARG A 11 -12.70 9.16 13.20
N ARG A 12 -12.64 8.70 14.45
CA ARG A 12 -13.47 9.26 15.53
C ARG A 12 -13.04 10.72 15.77
N SER A 13 -14.01 11.61 15.99
CA SER A 13 -13.79 13.07 15.99
C SER A 13 -12.86 13.57 17.10
N ASP A 14 -12.75 12.83 18.19
CA ASP A 14 -11.92 13.12 19.38
C ASP A 14 -10.46 12.69 19.27
N LEU A 15 -10.06 11.97 18.21
CA LEU A 15 -8.67 11.52 18.00
C LEU A 15 -7.87 12.56 17.21
N GLU A 16 -6.55 12.56 17.31
CA GLU A 16 -5.73 13.38 16.42
C GLU A 16 -5.72 12.79 15.00
N PRO A 17 -5.75 13.62 13.94
CA PRO A 17 -5.67 13.14 12.57
C PRO A 17 -4.24 12.71 12.21
N TYR A 18 -4.12 11.66 11.40
CA TYR A 18 -2.85 11.24 10.80
C TYR A 18 -2.72 11.57 9.31
N LEU A 19 -3.78 12.09 8.69
CA LEU A 19 -3.79 12.51 7.28
C LEU A 19 -2.60 13.41 6.93
N GLY A 20 -1.89 13.07 5.84
CA GLY A 20 -0.73 13.80 5.33
C GLY A 20 0.58 13.56 6.07
N LEU A 21 0.60 12.73 7.13
CA LEU A 21 1.84 12.36 7.79
C LEU A 21 2.60 11.30 6.99
N HIS A 22 3.92 11.47 6.92
CA HIS A 22 4.85 10.52 6.32
C HIS A 22 5.55 9.69 7.40
N TYR A 23 5.74 8.41 7.12
CA TYR A 23 6.36 7.43 8.01
C TYR A 23 7.55 6.77 7.33
N PRO A 24 8.66 6.55 8.05
CA PRO A 24 9.86 5.98 7.47
C PRO A 24 9.63 4.55 6.99
N ALA A 25 10.36 4.16 5.94
CA ALA A 25 10.30 2.80 5.37
C ALA A 25 10.56 1.70 6.42
N THR A 26 11.35 2.01 7.45
CA THR A 26 11.74 1.08 8.52
C THR A 26 10.59 0.66 9.43
N ASP A 27 9.50 1.44 9.50
CA ASP A 27 8.35 1.10 10.36
C ASP A 27 7.64 -0.18 9.91
N ILE A 28 7.70 -0.48 8.60
CA ILE A 28 7.20 -1.73 8.02
C ILE A 28 8.36 -2.39 7.25
N PRO A 29 9.10 -3.33 7.88
CA PRO A 29 10.22 -4.00 7.24
C PRO A 29 9.82 -4.70 5.93
N GLN A 30 10.75 -4.80 4.98
CA GLN A 30 10.51 -5.45 3.68
C GLN A 30 9.94 -6.87 3.81
N ALA A 31 10.42 -7.66 4.78
CA ALA A 31 9.88 -8.97 5.08
C ALA A 31 8.38 -8.92 5.42
N SER A 32 7.94 -7.94 6.22
CA SER A 32 6.51 -7.79 6.56
C SER A 32 5.67 -7.39 5.34
N ARG A 33 6.20 -6.52 4.46
CA ARG A 33 5.52 -6.15 3.22
C ARG A 33 5.37 -7.33 2.27
N PHE A 34 6.40 -8.16 2.15
CA PHE A 34 6.33 -9.42 1.40
C PHE A 34 5.28 -10.37 1.99
N LEU A 35 5.22 -10.48 3.32
CA LEU A 35 4.19 -11.30 3.98
C LEU A 35 2.77 -10.80 3.73
N PHE A 36 2.56 -9.49 3.55
CA PHE A 36 1.24 -8.95 3.19
C PHE A 36 0.80 -9.31 1.77
N MET A 37 1.75 -9.63 0.86
CA MET A 37 1.43 -10.16 -0.46
C MET A 37 0.84 -11.57 -0.39
N GLN A 38 1.31 -12.37 0.59
CA GLN A 38 0.83 -13.74 0.82
C GLN A 38 -0.41 -13.79 1.73
N ASN A 39 -0.43 -12.96 2.78
CA ASN A 39 -1.47 -12.92 3.79
C ASN A 39 -2.07 -11.51 3.82
N ARG A 40 -3.14 -11.33 3.06
CA ARG A 40 -3.69 -10.00 2.72
C ARG A 40 -4.40 -9.32 3.87
N VAL A 41 -4.81 -10.05 4.91
CA VAL A 41 -5.50 -9.49 6.08
C VAL A 41 -4.81 -9.95 7.36
N ARG A 42 -4.49 -8.99 8.23
CA ARG A 42 -3.88 -9.25 9.53
C ARG A 42 -4.59 -8.48 10.63
N MET A 43 -4.96 -9.18 11.70
CA MET A 43 -5.61 -8.58 12.87
C MET A 43 -4.74 -8.79 14.11
N ILE A 44 -4.65 -7.75 14.95
CA ILE A 44 -4.16 -7.83 16.33
C ILE A 44 -5.28 -7.33 17.22
N CYS A 45 -5.82 -8.21 18.07
CA CYS A 45 -6.92 -7.85 18.96
C CYS A 45 -6.50 -6.92 20.09
N ASP A 46 -5.30 -7.11 20.62
CA ASP A 46 -4.72 -6.36 21.73
C ASP A 46 -3.19 -6.50 21.68
N CYS A 47 -2.48 -5.39 21.52
CA CYS A 47 -1.01 -5.36 21.51
C CYS A 47 -0.39 -5.56 22.89
N ARG A 48 -1.16 -5.40 23.97
CA ARG A 48 -0.71 -5.56 25.36
C ARG A 48 -0.91 -6.98 25.88
N ALA A 49 -1.67 -7.81 25.16
CA ALA A 49 -1.91 -9.19 25.55
C ALA A 49 -0.61 -10.01 25.51
N LYS A 50 -0.38 -10.81 26.56
CA LYS A 50 0.78 -11.69 26.64
C LYS A 50 0.72 -12.78 25.56
N PRO A 51 1.73 -12.93 24.70
CA PRO A 51 1.75 -13.99 23.70
C PRO A 51 1.69 -15.38 24.34
N VAL A 52 0.93 -16.29 23.74
CA VAL A 52 0.80 -17.67 24.20
C VAL A 52 1.78 -18.56 23.44
N ARG A 53 2.60 -19.32 24.18
CA ARG A 53 3.58 -20.25 23.59
C ARG A 53 2.87 -21.46 22.98
N VAL A 54 3.22 -21.78 21.74
CA VAL A 54 2.78 -23.01 21.06
C VAL A 54 3.55 -24.20 21.62
N ILE A 55 2.84 -25.25 22.05
CA ILE A 55 3.45 -26.53 22.41
C ILE A 55 3.57 -27.37 21.13
N GLN A 56 4.78 -27.84 20.85
CA GLN A 56 5.10 -28.55 19.61
C GLN A 56 5.89 -29.82 19.92
N ALA A 57 5.80 -30.83 19.05
CA ALA A 57 6.48 -32.10 19.26
C ALA A 57 8.01 -31.93 19.18
N ALA A 58 8.75 -32.55 20.11
CA ALA A 58 10.21 -32.46 20.19
C ALA A 58 10.95 -32.97 18.94
N LYS A 59 10.29 -33.81 18.13
CA LYS A 59 10.83 -34.32 16.85
C LYS A 59 10.90 -33.28 15.74
N LEU A 60 10.25 -32.12 15.89
CA LEU A 60 10.32 -31.06 14.88
C LEU A 60 11.68 -30.37 14.95
N ARG A 61 12.38 -30.33 13.80
CA ARG A 61 13.71 -29.71 13.69
C ARG A 61 13.70 -28.18 13.82
N GLN A 62 12.53 -27.56 13.61
CA GLN A 62 12.34 -26.12 13.65
C GLN A 62 10.92 -25.78 14.14
N PRO A 63 10.70 -24.56 14.64
CA PRO A 63 9.36 -24.10 15.00
C PRO A 63 8.37 -24.19 13.82
N LEU A 64 7.09 -24.44 14.14
CA LEU A 64 6.02 -24.40 13.13
C LEU A 64 5.96 -23.03 12.43
N CYS A 65 5.79 -23.06 11.11
CA CYS A 65 5.58 -21.84 10.34
C CYS A 65 4.16 -21.31 10.57
N LEU A 66 4.04 -20.20 11.32
CA LEU A 66 2.75 -19.57 11.64
C LEU A 66 2.41 -18.40 10.72
N VAL A 67 3.09 -18.27 9.57
CA VAL A 67 2.98 -17.11 8.69
C VAL A 67 1.53 -16.82 8.26
N GLY A 68 0.77 -17.87 7.95
CA GLY A 68 -0.66 -17.79 7.58
C GLY A 68 -1.64 -17.99 8.73
N SER A 69 -1.17 -18.06 9.98
CA SER A 69 -2.07 -18.13 11.13
C SER A 69 -2.69 -16.76 11.40
N THR A 70 -4.02 -16.72 11.44
CA THR A 70 -4.77 -15.49 11.76
C THR A 70 -4.58 -15.01 13.20
N LEU A 71 -4.05 -15.87 14.08
CA LEU A 71 -3.77 -15.59 15.49
C LEU A 71 -2.28 -15.38 15.77
N ARG A 72 -1.44 -15.25 14.74
CA ARG A 72 0.00 -15.03 14.91
C ARG A 72 0.27 -13.75 15.71
N ALA A 73 0.95 -13.90 16.84
CA ALA A 73 1.33 -12.79 17.71
C ALA A 73 2.20 -11.75 16.95
N PRO A 74 2.06 -10.45 17.25
CA PRO A 74 2.97 -9.43 16.75
C PRO A 74 4.39 -9.63 17.27
N HIS A 75 5.37 -9.21 16.48
CA HIS A 75 6.74 -9.06 16.97
C HIS A 75 6.78 -7.95 18.05
N GLY A 76 7.62 -8.11 19.07
CA GLY A 76 7.67 -7.19 20.22
C GLY A 76 7.89 -5.72 19.86
N CYS A 77 8.75 -5.45 18.87
CA CYS A 77 8.98 -4.10 18.34
C CYS A 77 7.66 -3.46 17.83
N HIS A 78 6.88 -4.21 17.04
CA HIS A 78 5.61 -3.71 16.51
C HIS A 78 4.51 -3.61 17.59
N ALA A 79 4.51 -4.52 18.58
CA ALA A 79 3.60 -4.40 19.72
C ALA A 79 3.87 -3.13 20.52
N GLN A 80 5.16 -2.80 20.78
CA GLN A 80 5.53 -1.56 21.46
C GLN A 80 5.24 -0.33 20.60
N TYR A 81 5.47 -0.39 19.29
CA TYR A 81 5.08 0.67 18.34
C TYR A 81 3.59 0.99 18.46
N MET A 82 2.73 -0.04 18.46
CA MET A 82 1.28 0.11 18.63
C MET A 82 0.92 0.75 19.99
N VAL A 83 1.59 0.35 21.07
CA VAL A 83 1.39 0.98 22.39
C VAL A 83 1.76 2.46 22.36
N ASN A 84 2.90 2.82 21.75
CA ASN A 84 3.38 4.20 21.67
C ASN A 84 2.46 5.08 20.80
N MET A 85 1.87 4.51 19.75
CA MET A 85 0.90 5.19 18.87
C MET A 85 -0.52 5.23 19.45
N GLY A 86 -0.80 4.54 20.56
CA GLY A 86 -2.13 4.44 21.15
C GLY A 86 -3.10 3.52 20.40
N SER A 87 -2.62 2.72 19.44
CA SER A 87 -3.41 1.75 18.67
C SER A 87 -3.44 0.39 19.38
N ILE A 88 -4.37 0.21 20.32
CA ILE A 88 -4.47 -1.03 21.12
C ILE A 88 -4.81 -2.25 20.27
N ALA A 89 -5.74 -2.10 19.33
CA ALA A 89 -6.07 -3.12 18.34
C ALA A 89 -5.83 -2.59 16.93
N SER A 90 -5.54 -3.49 16.00
CA SER A 90 -5.39 -3.16 14.59
C SER A 90 -5.95 -4.22 13.66
N LEU A 91 -6.46 -3.75 12.51
CA LEU A 91 -6.77 -4.58 11.35
C LEU A 91 -6.08 -3.94 10.15
N VAL A 92 -5.14 -4.67 9.55
CA VAL A 92 -4.35 -4.22 8.40
C VAL A 92 -4.68 -5.08 7.22
N MET A 93 -4.93 -4.44 6.07
CA MET A 93 -5.28 -5.12 4.84
C MET A 93 -4.43 -4.61 3.68
N ALA A 94 -3.95 -5.53 2.85
CA ALA A 94 -3.07 -5.25 1.73
C ALA A 94 -3.85 -4.75 0.51
N VAL A 95 -3.39 -3.65 -0.08
CA VAL A 95 -3.84 -3.17 -1.39
C VAL A 95 -2.82 -3.61 -2.42
N VAL A 96 -3.19 -4.59 -3.22
CA VAL A 96 -2.31 -5.20 -4.23
C VAL A 96 -2.81 -4.80 -5.62
N ILE A 97 -1.89 -4.33 -6.45
CA ILE A 97 -2.15 -3.99 -7.85
C ILE A 97 -1.33 -4.88 -8.77
N ASN A 98 -1.79 -5.02 -10.01
CA ASN A 98 -1.00 -5.64 -11.07
C ASN A 98 -0.09 -4.59 -11.70
N VAL A 99 1.12 -4.98 -12.02
CA VAL A 99 2.10 -4.18 -12.74
C VAL A 99 2.42 -4.91 -14.03
N ASN A 100 2.21 -4.25 -15.16
CA ASN A 100 2.70 -4.74 -16.44
C ASN A 100 4.18 -4.38 -16.53
N ASP A 101 5.05 -5.38 -16.45
CA ASP A 101 6.50 -5.21 -16.67
C ASP A 101 6.77 -5.08 -18.18
N ASP A 102 6.43 -3.93 -18.78
CA ASP A 102 6.88 -3.57 -20.13
C ASP A 102 8.32 -3.02 -20.11
N ALA A 103 8.84 -2.69 -18.91
CA ALA A 103 10.17 -2.12 -18.72
C ALA A 103 11.29 -3.17 -18.55
N ALA A 104 10.94 -4.43 -18.27
CA ALA A 104 11.87 -5.54 -18.31
C ALA A 104 11.58 -6.31 -19.59
N GLY A 105 12.47 -6.28 -20.58
CA GLY A 105 12.39 -7.08 -21.82
C GLY A 105 12.37 -8.61 -21.61
N SER A 106 12.03 -9.09 -20.42
CA SER A 106 11.62 -10.46 -20.15
C SER A 106 10.09 -10.51 -20.20
N GLY A 107 9.52 -11.13 -21.23
CA GLY A 107 8.07 -11.39 -21.38
C GLY A 107 7.50 -12.33 -20.32
N ARG A 108 7.62 -11.97 -19.03
CA ARG A 108 7.05 -12.67 -17.88
C ARG A 108 5.88 -11.81 -17.42
N GLY A 109 4.66 -12.35 -17.60
CA GLY A 109 3.42 -11.60 -17.43
C GLY A 109 3.23 -10.90 -16.09
N SER A 110 2.26 -9.98 -16.08
CA SER A 110 1.73 -9.20 -14.94
C SER A 110 2.26 -9.63 -13.56
N SER A 111 3.19 -8.85 -13.00
CA SER A 111 3.70 -9.03 -11.64
C SER A 111 2.79 -8.31 -10.63
N MET A 112 2.56 -8.89 -9.45
CA MET A 112 1.76 -8.23 -8.40
C MET A 112 2.67 -7.36 -7.51
N LYS A 113 2.20 -6.16 -7.17
CA LYS A 113 2.90 -5.21 -6.29
C LYS A 113 2.00 -4.77 -5.13
N LEU A 114 2.59 -4.65 -3.93
CA LEU A 114 1.94 -3.99 -2.81
C LEU A 114 1.93 -2.48 -3.07
N TRP A 115 0.76 -1.93 -3.39
CA TRP A 115 0.60 -0.49 -3.60
C TRP A 115 0.56 0.27 -2.27
N GLY A 116 -0.15 -0.29 -1.30
CA GLY A 116 -0.32 0.30 0.02
C GLY A 116 -1.07 -0.60 0.98
N LEU A 117 -1.47 -0.05 2.12
CA LEU A 117 -2.23 -0.75 3.16
C LEU A 117 -3.44 0.08 3.55
N VAL A 118 -4.57 -0.59 3.80
CA VAL A 118 -5.67 -0.02 4.59
C VAL A 118 -5.47 -0.45 6.04
N VAL A 119 -5.27 0.52 6.92
CA VAL A 119 -4.94 0.30 8.33
C VAL A 119 -6.08 0.84 9.19
N CYS A 120 -6.71 -0.04 9.97
CA CYS A 120 -7.70 0.33 10.96
C CYS A 120 -7.07 0.25 12.35
N HIS A 121 -7.26 1.30 13.16
CA HIS A 121 -6.84 1.34 14.55
C HIS A 121 -8.06 1.33 15.48
N HIS A 122 -7.88 0.80 16.69
CA HIS A 122 -8.84 0.93 17.77
C HIS A 122 -8.12 1.25 19.09
N THR A 123 -8.68 2.17 19.88
CA THR A 123 -8.11 2.61 21.17
C THR A 123 -8.39 1.64 22.33
N SER A 124 -9.13 0.56 22.05
CA SER A 124 -9.43 -0.52 22.98
C SER A 124 -9.26 -1.87 22.28
N PRO A 125 -9.13 -2.99 23.02
CA PRO A 125 -9.11 -4.30 22.42
C PRO A 125 -10.34 -4.53 21.53
N ARG A 126 -10.13 -5.10 20.34
CA ARG A 126 -11.21 -5.37 19.39
C ARG A 126 -10.90 -6.59 18.53
N ALA A 127 -11.80 -7.57 18.57
CA ALA A 127 -11.79 -8.70 17.68
C ALA A 127 -12.87 -8.52 16.60
N VAL A 128 -12.50 -8.62 15.33
CA VAL A 128 -13.43 -8.60 14.20
C VAL A 128 -13.71 -10.05 13.77
N PRO A 129 -14.97 -10.51 13.66
CA PRO A 129 -15.28 -11.87 13.24
C PRO A 129 -14.67 -12.23 11.88
N PHE A 130 -14.27 -13.50 11.71
CA PHE A 130 -13.63 -13.96 10.47
C PHE A 130 -14.46 -13.70 9.20
N PRO A 131 -15.79 -13.90 9.16
CA PRO A 131 -16.58 -13.59 7.96
C PRO A 131 -16.49 -12.13 7.51
N VAL A 132 -16.44 -11.20 8.46
CA VAL A 132 -16.26 -9.76 8.17
C VAL A 132 -14.88 -9.51 7.58
N ARG A 133 -13.84 -10.16 8.12
CA ARG A 133 -12.47 -10.05 7.58
C ARG A 133 -12.38 -10.58 6.15
N CYS A 134 -13.06 -11.68 5.83
CA CYS A 134 -13.14 -12.21 4.46
C CYS A 134 -13.87 -11.23 3.53
N ALA A 135 -14.99 -10.65 3.97
CA ALA A 135 -15.69 -9.63 3.19
C ALA A 135 -14.79 -8.40 2.92
N CYS A 136 -14.05 -7.94 3.92
CA CYS A 136 -13.07 -6.87 3.75
C CYS A 136 -11.93 -7.27 2.79
N GLU A 137 -11.47 -8.52 2.81
CA GLU A 137 -10.47 -9.00 1.84
C GLU A 137 -10.98 -8.88 0.39
N PHE A 138 -12.23 -9.29 0.13
CA PHE A 138 -12.85 -9.11 -1.18
C PHE A 138 -12.99 -7.63 -1.56
N LEU A 139 -13.38 -6.78 -0.61
CA LEU A 139 -13.43 -5.33 -0.83
C LEU A 139 -12.06 -4.78 -1.23
N MET A 140 -10.98 -5.24 -0.61
CA MET A 140 -9.62 -4.81 -0.96
C MET A 140 -9.16 -5.29 -2.33
N GLN A 141 -9.65 -6.45 -2.79
CA GLN A 141 -9.41 -6.90 -4.17
C GLN A 141 -10.09 -5.98 -5.18
N ALA A 142 -11.37 -5.65 -4.95
CA ALA A 142 -12.10 -4.71 -5.81
C ALA A 142 -11.45 -3.31 -5.78
N PHE A 143 -11.05 -2.85 -4.60
CA PHE A 143 -10.33 -1.58 -4.44
C PHE A 143 -9.01 -1.57 -5.21
N GLY A 144 -8.19 -2.62 -5.09
CA GLY A 144 -6.94 -2.74 -5.84
C GLY A 144 -7.15 -2.73 -7.36
N LEU A 145 -8.22 -3.36 -7.85
CA LEU A 145 -8.56 -3.32 -9.27
C LEU A 145 -8.92 -1.90 -9.73
N GLN A 146 -9.74 -1.18 -8.95
CA GLN A 146 -10.10 0.21 -9.27
C GLN A 146 -8.86 1.11 -9.26
N VAL A 147 -8.00 1.00 -8.24
CA VAL A 147 -6.73 1.75 -8.16
C VAL A 147 -5.88 1.48 -9.40
N ASN A 148 -5.76 0.23 -9.83
CA ASN A 148 -4.99 -0.12 -11.02
C ASN A 148 -5.57 0.54 -12.29
N MET A 149 -6.90 0.54 -12.44
CA MET A 149 -7.57 1.20 -13.57
C MET A 149 -7.32 2.71 -13.59
N GLU A 150 -7.42 3.38 -12.43
CA GLU A 150 -7.14 4.82 -12.32
C GLU A 150 -5.67 5.15 -12.63
N LEU A 151 -4.72 4.31 -12.19
CA LEU A 151 -3.31 4.48 -12.50
C LEU A 151 -3.03 4.34 -14.00
N GLN A 152 -3.66 3.36 -14.66
CA GLN A 152 -3.53 3.18 -16.12
C GLN A 152 -4.12 4.38 -16.87
N LEU A 153 -5.28 4.88 -16.45
CA LEU A 153 -5.90 6.06 -17.06
C LEU A 153 -5.02 7.30 -16.88
N ALA A 154 -4.48 7.52 -15.67
CA ALA A 154 -3.57 8.63 -15.39
C ALA A 154 -2.29 8.55 -16.25
N ALA A 155 -1.73 7.35 -16.44
CA ALA A 155 -0.58 7.14 -17.31
C ALA A 155 -0.91 7.48 -18.78
N GLN A 156 -2.04 7.01 -19.30
CA GLN A 156 -2.50 7.33 -20.66
C GLN A 156 -2.73 8.83 -20.87
N LEU A 157 -3.32 9.51 -19.89
CA LEU A 157 -3.53 10.97 -19.94
C LEU A 157 -2.19 11.73 -19.95
N THR A 158 -1.23 11.26 -19.17
CA THR A 158 0.12 11.84 -19.11
C THR A 158 0.84 11.63 -20.44
N GLU A 159 0.80 10.43 -21.02
CA GLU A 159 1.40 10.12 -22.32
C GLU A 159 0.78 10.97 -23.45
N LYS A 160 -0.56 11.09 -23.46
CA LYS A 160 -1.27 11.95 -24.41
C LYS A 160 -0.86 13.42 -24.25
N HIS A 161 -0.67 13.89 -23.03
CA HIS A 161 -0.22 15.26 -22.77
C HIS A 161 1.22 15.46 -23.29
N ILE A 162 2.12 14.52 -23.01
CA ILE A 162 3.50 14.54 -23.51
C ILE A 162 3.52 14.59 -25.04
N LEU A 163 2.75 13.73 -25.72
CA LEU A 163 2.71 13.69 -27.18
C LEU A 163 2.22 15.02 -27.78
N LYS A 164 1.17 15.62 -27.20
CA LYS A 164 0.68 16.95 -27.61
C LYS A 164 1.75 18.02 -27.44
N THR A 165 2.45 18.02 -26.31
CA THR A 165 3.53 18.97 -26.05
C THR A 165 4.70 18.76 -27.00
N GLN A 166 5.07 17.51 -27.32
CA GLN A 166 6.10 17.21 -28.33
C GLN A 166 5.71 17.70 -29.72
N THR A 167 4.47 17.44 -30.17
CA THR A 167 3.96 17.96 -31.45
C THR A 167 4.01 19.48 -31.49
N LEU A 168 3.62 20.14 -30.39
CA LEU A 168 3.69 21.60 -30.27
C LEU A 168 5.13 22.10 -30.39
N LEU A 169 6.06 21.50 -29.66
CA LEU A 169 7.47 21.89 -29.70
C LEU A 169 8.08 21.68 -31.10
N CYS A 170 7.72 20.60 -31.79
CA CYS A 170 8.14 20.38 -33.18
C CYS A 170 7.62 21.47 -34.13
N ASP A 171 6.35 21.87 -34.01
CA ASP A 171 5.77 22.98 -34.79
C ASP A 171 6.50 24.30 -34.53
N MET A 172 6.83 24.57 -33.26
CA MET A 172 7.56 25.78 -32.87
C MET A 172 8.99 25.83 -33.40
N LEU A 173 9.68 24.69 -33.49
CA LEU A 173 11.03 24.60 -34.08
C LEU A 173 11.05 24.87 -35.58
N LEU A 174 9.93 24.63 -36.29
CA LEU A 174 9.82 24.89 -37.72
C LEU A 174 9.50 26.36 -38.04
N ARG A 175 9.36 27.24 -37.04
CA ARG A 175 9.10 28.66 -37.26
C ARG A 175 10.35 29.37 -37.77
N ASP A 176 10.21 30.14 -38.85
CA ASP A 176 11.32 30.80 -39.55
C ASP A 176 12.12 31.82 -38.70
N ALA A 177 11.52 32.35 -37.63
CA ALA A 177 12.17 33.34 -36.76
C ALA A 177 11.98 33.01 -35.27
N PRO A 178 13.01 33.18 -34.42
CA PRO A 178 12.93 32.91 -32.98
C PRO A 178 11.82 33.70 -32.27
N ILE A 179 11.49 34.90 -32.77
CA ILE A 179 10.38 35.72 -32.22
C ILE A 179 9.02 35.04 -32.38
N GLY A 180 8.88 34.20 -33.41
CA GLY A 180 7.67 33.43 -33.71
C GLY A 180 7.26 32.50 -32.57
N ILE A 181 8.19 32.07 -31.70
CA ILE A 181 7.92 31.26 -30.50
C ILE A 181 7.02 32.00 -29.50
N VAL A 182 7.14 33.33 -29.42
CA VAL A 182 6.38 34.16 -28.47
C VAL A 182 5.23 34.90 -29.14
N THR A 183 5.35 35.22 -30.44
CA THR A 183 4.35 36.04 -31.16
C THR A 183 3.30 35.24 -31.93
N GLN A 184 3.53 33.95 -32.21
CA GLN A 184 2.58 33.11 -32.95
C GLN A 184 1.95 32.05 -32.02
N THR A 185 0.69 31.72 -32.26
CA THR A 185 -0.06 30.75 -31.46
C THR A 185 0.12 29.31 -31.97
N PRO A 186 0.39 28.33 -31.08
CA PRO A 186 0.52 28.50 -29.62
C PRO A 186 1.89 29.09 -29.25
N SER A 187 1.90 29.98 -28.25
CA SER A 187 3.12 30.54 -27.66
C SER A 187 3.54 29.73 -26.43
N VAL A 188 4.75 29.98 -25.94
CA VAL A 188 5.15 29.61 -24.56
C VAL A 188 4.29 30.36 -23.55
#